data_AF-A0A7C2CKH4-F1
#
_entry.id   AF-A0A7C2CKH4-F1
#
_cell.length_a   1.000
_cell.length_b   1.000
_cell.length_c   1.000
_cell.angle_alpha   90.00
_cell.angle_beta   90.00
_cell.angle_gamma   90.00
#
_symmetry.space_group_name_H-M   'P 1'
#
loop_
_entity.id
_entity.type
_entity.pdbx_description
1 polymer ?
#
loop_
_entity_poly.entity_id
_entity_poly.type
_entity_poly.pdbx_seq_one_letter_code
_entity_poly.pdbx_strand_id
1 'polypeptide(L)'
;MNCGCGAIWAQGSRRAASRSIRTLTFWIASIGRMEMLTSTVIRMVADKEALLDPAVGRHGHAVFLGLVERMAPTLAEWLHGPAPLKPFTVSPLQGKFTPIRRPNGVKMRVTAGETYWMRFTTLSQAVFQPFLAAFLDRPGTSVGQPPFYLRLQDAYFMVTEVITTPSSETIWSGYTEWERLLQEARPEWEITVQFYSPTTFRQNGINVVDPRPELVFGSWWAKWRAFAPAEYQTAYLRDGEAPSKDASSGAGSEIFGRIGISALAIRTRMLDFGTFKQVGFVGRVTYDLSRLSDTERWWLNVLADFAFYAGTGAKTTMGMGQTRRLRRCGEFPADHNDQRESPGPEDGASSGE
;
A
#
# COMPACT_ATOMS: atom_id res chain seq x y z
N MET A 1 30.03 -2.61 56.84
CA MET A 1 28.66 -3.03 57.22
C MET A 1 27.69 -2.33 56.30
N ASN A 2 26.77 -3.13 55.75
CA ASN A 2 25.82 -2.83 54.67
C ASN A 2 24.62 -1.97 55.11
N CYS A 3 23.94 -1.41 54.10
CA CYS A 3 22.49 -1.17 53.93
C CYS A 3 22.25 0.27 53.40
N GLY A 4 21.63 0.56 52.25
CA GLY A 4 20.82 -0.23 51.33
C GLY A 4 19.35 0.24 51.32
N CYS A 5 18.98 1.11 50.37
CA CYS A 5 17.61 1.37 49.88
C CYS A 5 17.70 2.37 48.72
N GLY A 6 17.10 2.21 47.54
CA GLY A 6 16.14 1.23 47.03
C GLY A 6 15.50 1.87 45.80
N ALA A 7 15.94 1.47 44.60
CA ALA A 7 15.41 1.94 43.33
C ALA A 7 14.14 1.15 42.97
N ILE A 8 13.04 1.84 42.74
CA ILE A 8 11.77 1.26 42.27
C ILE A 8 11.85 1.13 40.75
N TRP A 9 11.98 -0.11 40.27
CA TRP A 9 11.84 -0.46 38.87
C TRP A 9 10.37 -0.68 38.51
N ALA A 10 9.85 0.11 37.56
CA ALA A 10 8.61 -0.20 36.88
C ALA A 10 8.84 -1.33 35.87
N GLN A 11 8.45 -2.55 36.24
CA GLN A 11 8.32 -3.68 35.32
C GLN A 11 6.97 -3.59 34.59
N GLY A 12 7.00 -3.28 33.30
CA GLY A 12 5.87 -3.43 32.41
C GLY A 12 6.33 -3.29 30.96
N SER A 13 5.87 -4.16 30.07
CA SER A 13 6.17 -4.16 28.61
C SER A 13 7.48 -4.82 28.15
N ARG A 14 7.68 -6.12 28.42
CA ARG A 14 8.66 -6.95 27.67
C ARG A 14 8.14 -8.29 27.14
N ARG A 15 6.85 -8.61 27.29
CA ARG A 15 6.31 -9.94 26.94
C ARG A 15 5.62 -10.06 25.56
N ALA A 16 5.40 -8.95 24.83
CA ALA A 16 4.67 -9.00 23.55
C ALA A 16 5.56 -9.32 22.33
N ALA A 17 6.82 -8.86 22.29
CA ALA A 17 7.69 -8.98 21.10
C ALA A 17 8.15 -10.42 20.77
N SER A 18 8.12 -11.33 21.76
CA SER A 18 8.64 -12.70 21.61
C SER A 18 7.71 -13.65 20.85
N ARG A 19 6.41 -13.35 20.73
CA ARG A 19 5.44 -14.25 20.08
C ARG A 19 5.41 -14.11 18.56
N SER A 20 5.72 -12.94 18.00
CA SER A 20 5.60 -12.67 16.55
C SER A 20 6.68 -13.34 15.69
N ILE A 21 7.87 -13.60 16.24
CA ILE A 21 9.01 -14.12 15.48
C ILE A 21 8.96 -15.64 15.31
N ARG A 22 8.41 -16.37 16.28
CA ARG A 22 8.34 -17.85 16.25
C ARG A 22 7.35 -18.40 15.21
N THR A 23 6.30 -17.66 14.88
CA THR A 23 5.32 -18.05 13.83
C THR A 23 5.92 -17.99 12.42
N LEU A 24 6.93 -17.13 12.23
CA LEU A 24 7.53 -16.86 10.92
C LEU A 24 8.50 -17.98 10.46
N THR A 25 9.20 -18.62 11.39
CA THR A 25 10.16 -19.70 11.10
C THR A 25 9.48 -21.01 10.67
N PHE A 26 8.28 -21.29 11.21
CA PHE A 26 7.47 -22.45 10.79
C PHE A 26 6.82 -22.25 9.42
N TRP A 27 6.58 -20.99 9.03
CA TRP A 27 5.94 -20.62 7.76
C TRP A 27 6.86 -20.78 6.54
N ILE A 28 8.14 -20.46 6.67
CA ILE A 28 9.11 -20.52 5.54
C ILE A 28 9.34 -21.95 5.04
N ALA A 29 9.21 -22.96 5.91
CA ALA A 29 9.47 -24.36 5.59
C ALA A 29 8.32 -25.06 4.84
N SER A 30 7.13 -24.47 4.76
CA SER A 30 5.93 -25.13 4.20
C SER A 30 5.51 -24.62 2.81
N ILE A 31 6.12 -23.54 2.30
CA ILE A 31 5.73 -22.92 1.03
C ILE A 31 6.45 -23.57 -0.15
N GLY A 32 6.04 -24.79 -0.49
CA GLY A 32 6.29 -25.35 -1.81
C GLY A 32 5.36 -24.70 -2.84
N ARG A 33 5.92 -24.04 -3.87
CA ARG A 33 5.29 -23.80 -5.18
C ARG A 33 3.97 -22.98 -5.25
N MET A 34 3.55 -22.27 -4.21
CA MET A 34 2.30 -21.48 -4.24
C MET A 34 2.58 -20.01 -4.61
N GLU A 35 2.14 -19.58 -5.80
CA GLU A 35 2.24 -18.19 -6.23
C GLU A 35 1.27 -17.30 -5.42
N MET A 36 1.84 -16.46 -4.56
CA MET A 36 1.09 -15.62 -3.62
C MET A 36 1.27 -14.13 -3.90
N LEU A 37 0.20 -13.40 -3.60
CA LEU A 37 0.17 -11.96 -3.46
C LEU A 37 0.31 -11.62 -1.99
N THR A 38 1.20 -10.69 -1.64
CA THR A 38 1.42 -10.32 -0.24
C THR A 38 1.36 -8.82 -0.03
N SER A 39 0.96 -8.44 1.18
CA SER A 39 0.88 -7.09 1.67
C SER A 39 1.46 -7.07 3.08
N THR A 40 2.66 -6.53 3.22
CA THR A 40 3.42 -6.48 4.46
C THR A 40 3.46 -5.06 4.99
N VAL A 41 3.06 -4.87 6.25
CA VAL A 41 3.22 -3.62 6.98
C VAL A 41 4.45 -3.72 7.86
N ILE A 42 5.37 -2.77 7.70
CA ILE A 42 6.52 -2.59 8.58
C ILE A 42 6.18 -1.49 9.56
N ARG A 43 6.07 -1.84 10.84
CA ARG A 43 5.90 -0.89 11.94
C ARG A 43 7.27 -0.56 12.51
N MET A 44 7.47 0.71 12.78
CA MET A 44 8.77 1.23 13.18
C MET A 44 8.63 2.42 14.11
N VAL A 45 9.65 2.65 14.94
CA VAL A 45 9.72 3.80 15.86
C VAL A 45 10.86 4.70 15.43
N ALA A 46 10.61 6.01 15.38
CA ALA A 46 11.68 6.96 15.07
C ALA A 46 12.70 7.02 16.21
N ASP A 47 13.98 6.81 15.88
CA ASP A 47 15.07 6.86 16.85
C ASP A 47 15.29 8.29 17.38
N LYS A 48 15.25 9.25 16.46
CA LYS A 48 15.50 10.68 16.72
C LYS A 48 14.54 11.53 15.91
N GLU A 49 14.44 12.79 16.31
CA GLU A 49 13.77 13.80 15.51
C GLU A 49 14.51 14.00 14.18
N ALA A 50 13.75 14.08 13.09
CA ALA A 50 14.28 14.29 11.75
C ALA A 50 13.27 15.04 10.88
N LEU A 51 13.77 15.68 9.82
CA LEU A 51 12.95 16.39 8.85
C LEU A 51 12.98 15.65 7.52
N LEU A 52 11.81 15.24 7.06
CA LEU A 52 11.64 14.52 5.81
C LEU A 52 10.97 15.38 4.75
N ASP A 53 11.22 15.07 3.48
CA ASP A 53 10.40 15.58 2.38
C ASP A 53 9.00 14.93 2.39
N PRO A 54 7.95 15.60 1.91
CA PRO A 54 6.60 15.05 1.93
C PRO A 54 6.43 13.74 1.14
N ALA A 55 7.20 13.53 0.05
CA ALA A 55 7.14 12.31 -0.76
C ALA A 55 8.15 11.23 -0.33
N VAL A 56 8.15 10.87 0.96
CA VAL A 56 9.04 9.82 1.52
C VAL A 56 8.88 8.46 0.82
N GLY A 57 7.74 8.19 0.17
CA GLY A 57 7.49 6.94 -0.57
C GLY A 57 8.57 6.59 -1.59
N ARG A 58 9.23 7.58 -2.21
CA ARG A 58 10.39 7.35 -3.10
C ARG A 58 11.59 6.75 -2.36
N HIS A 59 11.82 7.11 -1.09
CA HIS A 59 12.88 6.51 -0.29
C HIS A 59 12.51 5.10 0.15
N GLY A 60 11.21 4.84 0.35
CA GLY A 60 10.69 3.48 0.53
C GLY A 60 11.03 2.55 -0.64
N HIS A 61 11.04 3.05 -1.88
CA HIS A 61 11.51 2.30 -3.05
C HIS A 61 12.96 1.81 -2.87
N ALA A 62 13.86 2.73 -2.51
CA ALA A 62 15.27 2.40 -2.30
C ALA A 62 15.46 1.43 -1.11
N VAL A 63 14.69 1.61 -0.04
CA VAL A 63 14.67 0.68 1.09
C VAL A 63 14.25 -0.72 0.65
N PHE A 64 13.17 -0.84 -0.13
CA PHE A 64 12.71 -2.13 -0.62
C PHE A 64 13.77 -2.82 -1.48
N LEU A 65 14.35 -2.11 -2.44
CA LEU A 65 15.40 -2.66 -3.30
C LEU A 65 16.63 -3.08 -2.49
N GLY A 66 17.09 -2.25 -1.55
CA GLY A 66 18.24 -2.59 -0.70
C GLY A 66 17.99 -3.79 0.21
N LEU A 67 16.75 -4.00 0.67
CA LEU A 67 16.38 -5.21 1.40
C LEU A 67 16.44 -6.45 0.50
N VAL A 68 15.89 -6.38 -0.71
CA VAL A 68 15.95 -7.49 -1.68
C VAL A 68 17.40 -7.77 -2.10
N GLU A 69 18.18 -6.72 -2.36
CA GLU A 69 19.58 -6.80 -2.82
C GLU A 69 20.46 -7.59 -1.84
N ARG A 70 20.24 -7.43 -0.52
CA ARG A 70 20.96 -8.20 0.51
C ARG A 70 20.83 -9.71 0.37
N MET A 71 19.68 -10.19 -0.14
CA MET A 71 19.39 -11.62 -0.25
C MET A 71 19.45 -12.13 -1.69
N ALA A 72 19.15 -11.28 -2.67
CA ALA A 72 19.07 -11.60 -4.09
C ALA A 72 19.50 -10.40 -4.97
N PRO A 73 20.81 -10.14 -5.12
CA PRO A 73 21.33 -8.97 -5.85
C PRO A 73 20.84 -8.88 -7.30
N THR A 74 20.84 -10.00 -8.04
CA THR A 74 20.41 -10.04 -9.44
C THR A 74 18.92 -9.72 -9.61
N LEU A 75 18.08 -10.14 -8.66
CA LEU A 75 16.66 -9.79 -8.64
C LEU A 75 16.47 -8.30 -8.37
N ALA A 76 17.23 -7.71 -7.43
CA ALA A 76 17.16 -6.28 -7.13
C ALA A 76 17.55 -5.43 -8.36
N GLU A 77 18.57 -5.83 -9.11
CA GLU A 77 18.96 -5.16 -10.36
C GLU A 77 17.82 -5.20 -11.40
N TRP A 78 17.19 -6.36 -11.60
CA TRP A 78 16.05 -6.49 -12.49
C TRP A 78 14.84 -5.64 -12.03
N LEU A 79 14.57 -5.63 -10.72
CA LEU A 79 13.53 -4.79 -10.11
C LEU A 79 13.84 -3.29 -10.24
N HIS A 80 15.11 -2.89 -10.27
CA HIS A 80 15.53 -1.51 -10.49
C HIS A 80 15.46 -1.07 -11.98
N GLY A 81 15.55 -2.01 -12.92
CA GLY A 81 15.60 -1.73 -14.36
C GLY A 81 14.42 -0.94 -14.95
N PRO A 82 14.41 -0.63 -16.26
CA PRO A 82 13.44 0.29 -16.86
C PRO A 82 12.05 -0.29 -17.13
N ALA A 83 11.74 -1.51 -16.66
CA ALA A 83 10.45 -2.15 -16.90
C ALA A 83 9.28 -1.24 -16.46
N PRO A 84 8.27 -1.02 -17.32
CA PRO A 84 7.20 -0.05 -17.07
C PRO A 84 6.30 -0.48 -15.91
N LEU A 85 6.14 -1.79 -15.70
CA LEU A 85 5.42 -2.38 -14.58
C LEU A 85 6.39 -3.11 -13.68
N LYS A 86 6.15 -3.02 -12.37
CA LYS A 86 6.95 -3.68 -11.33
C LYS A 86 6.06 -4.58 -10.47
N PRO A 87 6.54 -5.76 -10.04
CA PRO A 87 5.76 -6.71 -9.25
C PRO A 87 5.71 -6.34 -7.77
N PHE A 88 5.78 -5.06 -7.43
CA PHE A 88 5.69 -4.58 -6.05
C PHE A 88 5.11 -3.16 -5.97
N THR A 89 4.63 -2.79 -4.80
CA THR A 89 4.24 -1.41 -4.48
C THR A 89 4.81 -0.98 -3.13
N VAL A 90 4.87 0.34 -2.94
CA VAL A 90 5.34 0.97 -1.71
C VAL A 90 4.37 2.09 -1.36
N SER A 91 3.85 2.10 -0.13
CA SER A 91 3.02 3.20 0.37
C SER A 91 3.84 4.43 0.73
N PRO A 92 3.20 5.60 0.93
CA PRO A 92 3.80 6.66 1.72
C PRO A 92 4.15 6.18 3.13
N LEU A 93 5.08 6.87 3.78
CA LEU A 93 5.30 6.74 5.22
C LEU A 93 4.09 7.32 5.95
N GLN A 94 3.54 6.56 6.88
CA GLN A 94 2.35 6.91 7.66
C GLN A 94 2.73 7.03 9.13
N GLY A 95 2.05 7.90 9.86
CA GLY A 95 2.32 8.18 11.26
C GLY A 95 2.07 9.64 11.61
N LYS A 96 2.51 10.04 12.80
CA LYS A 96 2.32 11.40 13.30
C LYS A 96 3.39 12.33 12.76
N PHE A 97 3.02 13.19 11.82
CA PHE A 97 3.94 14.21 11.30
C PHE A 97 3.50 15.60 11.74
N THR A 98 4.48 16.48 12.02
CA THR A 98 4.21 17.92 12.08
C THR A 98 4.72 18.58 10.80
N PRO A 99 3.87 19.23 9.99
CA PRO A 99 4.36 19.99 8.84
C PRO A 99 5.10 21.25 9.32
N ILE A 100 6.29 21.49 8.77
CA ILE A 100 7.10 22.68 9.00
C ILE A 100 7.22 23.43 7.66
N ARG A 101 6.62 24.62 7.61
CA ARG A 101 6.76 25.52 6.46
C ARG A 101 8.15 26.14 6.46
N ARG A 102 8.81 26.10 5.31
CA ARG A 102 10.09 26.75 5.02
C ARG A 102 9.94 27.60 3.75
N PRO A 103 10.85 28.55 3.49
CA PRO A 103 10.81 29.36 2.26
C PRO A 103 10.76 28.51 0.98
N ASN A 104 11.35 27.32 1.01
CA ASN A 104 11.50 26.44 -0.15
C ASN A 104 10.49 25.27 -0.17
N GLY A 105 9.41 25.34 0.63
CA GLY A 105 8.38 24.30 0.69
C GLY A 105 8.07 23.79 2.10
N VAL A 106 7.45 22.62 2.19
CA VAL A 106 7.07 22.01 3.48
C VAL A 106 7.96 20.81 3.75
N LYS A 107 8.51 20.72 4.96
CA LYS A 107 9.14 19.51 5.49
C LYS A 107 8.19 18.85 6.49
N MET A 108 8.25 17.53 6.61
CA MET A 108 7.50 16.75 7.57
C MET A 108 8.42 16.39 8.72
N ARG A 109 8.17 16.94 9.91
CA ARG A 109 8.91 16.54 11.12
C ARG A 109 8.41 15.20 11.62
N VAL A 110 9.37 14.30 11.80
CA VAL A 110 9.26 13.03 12.49
C VAL A 110 9.68 13.25 13.94
N THR A 111 8.88 12.77 14.89
CA THR A 111 9.13 12.94 16.32
C THR A 111 9.76 11.67 16.88
N ALA A 112 10.84 11.81 17.66
CA ALA A 112 11.49 10.67 18.33
C ALA A 112 10.50 9.89 19.21
N GLY A 113 10.59 8.56 19.20
CA GLY A 113 9.74 7.67 19.99
C GLY A 113 8.33 7.47 19.44
N GLU A 114 7.87 8.28 18.47
CA GLU A 114 6.57 8.07 17.82
C GLU A 114 6.63 6.89 16.84
N THR A 115 5.48 6.25 16.65
CA THR A 115 5.33 5.10 15.73
C THR A 115 4.97 5.56 14.33
N TYR A 116 5.63 4.95 13.36
CA TYR A 116 5.42 5.13 11.93
C TYR A 116 5.28 3.77 11.27
N TRP A 117 4.72 3.74 10.07
CA TRP A 117 4.63 2.50 9.30
C TRP A 117 4.65 2.75 7.80
N MET A 118 5.09 1.71 7.09
CA MET A 118 5.02 1.62 5.64
C MET A 118 4.48 0.28 5.22
N ARG A 119 3.78 0.26 4.10
CA ARG A 119 3.24 -0.93 3.47
C ARG A 119 3.99 -1.22 2.19
N PHE A 120 4.37 -2.48 2.03
CA PHE A 120 5.01 -3.04 0.85
C PHE A 120 4.13 -4.18 0.34
N THR A 121 3.86 -4.22 -0.95
CA THR A 121 3.16 -5.37 -1.56
C THR A 121 4.05 -6.03 -2.58
N THR A 122 3.90 -7.33 -2.78
CA THR A 122 4.59 -8.07 -3.86
C THR A 122 3.59 -8.95 -4.59
N LEU A 123 3.77 -9.05 -5.91
CA LEU A 123 2.90 -9.81 -6.81
C LEU A 123 3.44 -11.20 -7.17
N SER A 124 4.60 -11.58 -6.63
CA SER A 124 5.18 -12.90 -6.84
C SER A 124 5.94 -13.38 -5.61
N GLN A 125 5.95 -14.70 -5.42
CA GLN A 125 6.68 -15.30 -4.31
C GLN A 125 8.20 -15.05 -4.44
N ALA A 126 8.72 -15.04 -5.66
CA ALA A 126 10.14 -14.81 -5.95
C ALA A 126 10.65 -13.44 -5.45
N VAL A 127 9.78 -12.43 -5.37
CA VAL A 127 10.10 -11.11 -4.81
C VAL A 127 9.86 -11.07 -3.30
N PHE A 128 8.79 -11.70 -2.83
CA PHE A 128 8.43 -11.73 -1.42
C PHE A 128 9.51 -12.40 -0.54
N GLN A 129 10.02 -13.56 -0.97
CA GLN A 129 10.96 -14.37 -0.19
C GLN A 129 12.25 -13.62 0.19
N PRO A 130 13.04 -13.06 -0.75
CA PRO A 130 14.24 -12.30 -0.39
C PRO A 130 13.92 -11.04 0.43
N PHE A 131 12.80 -10.37 0.14
CA PHE A 131 12.36 -9.22 0.93
C PHE A 131 12.11 -9.58 2.39
N LEU A 132 11.38 -10.66 2.67
CA LEU A 132 11.10 -11.11 4.04
C LEU A 132 12.39 -11.63 4.72
N ALA A 133 13.19 -12.40 3.98
CA ALA A 133 14.43 -13.00 4.49
C ALA A 133 15.43 -11.94 4.97
N ALA A 134 15.46 -10.74 4.36
CA ALA A 134 16.33 -9.65 4.77
C ALA A 134 16.10 -9.17 6.23
N PHE A 135 14.90 -9.38 6.77
CA PHE A 135 14.59 -9.09 8.17
C PHE A 135 15.02 -10.20 9.13
N LEU A 136 15.19 -11.42 8.62
CA LEU A 136 15.49 -12.64 9.37
C LEU A 136 16.96 -13.02 9.36
N ASP A 137 17.63 -12.78 8.23
CA ASP A 137 19.06 -13.01 8.10
C ASP A 137 19.84 -11.91 8.83
N ARG A 138 20.01 -12.16 10.13
CA ARG A 138 20.79 -11.33 11.05
C ARG A 138 21.88 -12.20 11.66
N PRO A 139 23.17 -11.87 11.46
CA PRO A 139 24.27 -12.59 12.09
C PRO A 139 24.09 -12.63 13.62
N GLY A 140 24.13 -13.83 14.22
CA GLY A 140 24.20 -14.03 15.67
C GLY A 140 22.87 -14.00 16.43
N THR A 141 22.01 -15.02 16.24
CA THR A 141 20.68 -15.23 16.85
C THR A 141 20.69 -15.50 18.37
N SER A 142 21.40 -14.68 19.15
CA SER A 142 21.50 -14.78 20.61
C SER A 142 21.11 -13.47 21.30
N VAL A 143 20.79 -13.56 22.60
CA VAL A 143 20.38 -12.44 23.48
C VAL A 143 21.37 -11.28 23.39
N GLY A 144 20.88 -10.06 23.10
CA GLY A 144 21.69 -8.85 22.97
C GLY A 144 21.81 -8.26 21.56
N GLN A 145 20.99 -8.71 20.60
CA GLN A 145 21.06 -8.21 19.22
C GLN A 145 20.82 -6.69 19.11
N PRO A 146 21.60 -6.00 18.25
CA PRO A 146 21.34 -4.60 17.95
C PRO A 146 19.99 -4.45 17.24
N PRO A 147 19.28 -3.32 17.45
CA PRO A 147 18.04 -3.06 16.75
C PRO A 147 18.25 -2.98 15.24
N PHE A 148 17.25 -3.39 14.46
CA PHE A 148 17.29 -3.27 13.01
C PHE A 148 16.72 -1.93 12.60
N TYR A 149 17.52 -1.13 11.92
CA TYR A 149 17.13 0.21 11.51
C TYR A 149 16.90 0.27 10.00
N LEU A 150 15.86 0.97 9.61
CA LEU A 150 15.64 1.45 8.25
C LEU A 150 15.97 2.93 8.19
N ARG A 151 16.72 3.34 7.16
CA ARG A 151 17.02 4.75 6.90
C ARG A 151 16.11 5.29 5.80
N LEU A 152 15.38 6.36 6.09
CA LEU A 152 14.60 7.11 5.12
C LEU A 152 15.10 8.56 5.15
N GLN A 153 15.85 8.96 4.13
CA GLN A 153 16.62 10.22 4.14
C GLN A 153 17.52 10.31 5.39
N ASP A 154 17.35 11.34 6.21
CA ASP A 154 18.14 11.60 7.41
C ASP A 154 17.50 10.98 8.67
N ALA A 155 16.33 10.34 8.54
CA ALA A 155 15.65 9.68 9.64
C ALA A 155 16.04 8.20 9.75
N TYR A 156 16.29 7.76 10.98
CA TYR A 156 16.52 6.37 11.35
C TYR A 156 15.31 5.84 12.10
N PHE A 157 14.77 4.73 11.61
CA PHE A 157 13.59 4.10 12.18
C PHE A 157 13.94 2.69 12.64
N MET A 158 13.77 2.42 13.93
CA MET A 158 13.91 1.09 14.49
C MET A 158 12.69 0.26 14.08
N VAL A 159 12.91 -0.84 13.36
CA VAL A 159 11.84 -1.79 13.01
C VAL A 159 11.40 -2.52 14.26
N THR A 160 10.13 -2.36 14.62
CA THR A 160 9.53 -3.04 15.76
C THR A 160 8.79 -4.29 15.32
N GLU A 161 8.09 -4.24 14.18
CA GLU A 161 7.28 -5.36 13.68
C GLU A 161 7.23 -5.43 12.16
N VAL A 162 7.09 -6.66 11.66
CA VAL A 162 6.87 -6.97 10.24
C VAL A 162 5.61 -7.83 10.16
N ILE A 163 4.51 -7.26 9.65
CA ILE A 163 3.17 -7.84 9.70
C ILE A 163 2.72 -8.19 8.28
N THR A 164 2.70 -9.47 7.93
CA THR A 164 2.24 -9.95 6.61
C THR A 164 0.91 -10.67 6.67
N THR A 165 0.57 -11.27 7.81
CA THR A 165 -0.72 -11.94 8.01
C THR A 165 -1.82 -10.92 8.27
N PRO A 166 -3.09 -11.24 7.94
CA PRO A 166 -4.23 -10.45 8.40
C PRO A 166 -4.17 -10.27 9.93
N SER A 167 -4.46 -9.06 10.41
CA SER A 167 -4.44 -8.73 11.83
C SER A 167 -5.53 -7.71 12.13
N SER A 168 -6.12 -7.76 13.32
CA SER A 168 -7.06 -6.73 13.79
C SER A 168 -6.39 -5.36 13.98
N GLU A 169 -5.06 -5.32 14.10
CA GLU A 169 -4.31 -4.08 14.31
C GLU A 169 -4.08 -3.26 13.04
N THR A 170 -4.25 -3.85 11.85
CA THR A 170 -4.07 -3.15 10.59
C THR A 170 -4.88 -3.76 9.48
N ILE A 171 -5.58 -2.90 8.75
CA ILE A 171 -6.32 -3.27 7.54
C ILE A 171 -5.43 -3.42 6.30
N TRP A 172 -4.11 -3.22 6.46
CA TRP A 172 -3.14 -3.10 5.37
C TRP A 172 -2.20 -4.29 5.25
N SER A 173 -2.30 -5.30 6.14
CA SER A 173 -1.57 -6.55 6.01
C SER A 173 -2.47 -7.67 5.50
N GLY A 174 -1.88 -8.63 4.80
CA GLY A 174 -2.57 -9.81 4.31
C GLY A 174 -1.84 -10.48 3.16
N TYR A 175 -2.24 -11.70 2.86
CA TYR A 175 -1.77 -12.45 1.70
C TYR A 175 -2.94 -13.20 1.09
N THR A 176 -2.83 -13.51 -0.20
CA THR A 176 -3.79 -14.37 -0.88
C THR A 176 -3.09 -15.10 -2.02
N GLU A 177 -3.74 -16.13 -2.54
CA GLU A 177 -3.31 -16.83 -3.74
C GLU A 177 -4.07 -16.27 -4.95
N TRP A 178 -3.47 -16.36 -6.13
CA TRP A 178 -4.12 -15.92 -7.37
C TRP A 178 -5.45 -16.65 -7.61
N GLU A 179 -5.48 -17.96 -7.35
CA GLU A 179 -6.70 -18.77 -7.49
C GLU A 179 -7.80 -18.31 -6.53
N ARG A 180 -7.44 -17.99 -5.28
CA ARG A 180 -8.39 -17.53 -4.28
C ARG A 180 -9.09 -16.24 -4.69
N LEU A 181 -8.38 -15.30 -5.34
CA LEU A 181 -9.00 -14.10 -5.90
C LEU A 181 -10.10 -14.42 -6.92
N LEU A 182 -9.89 -15.43 -7.75
CA LEU A 182 -10.87 -15.88 -8.76
C LEU A 182 -12.08 -16.55 -8.11
N GLN A 183 -11.85 -17.38 -7.08
CA GLN A 183 -12.88 -18.15 -6.40
C GLN A 183 -13.77 -17.31 -5.47
N GLU A 184 -13.20 -16.33 -4.75
CA GLU A 184 -13.92 -15.55 -3.75
C GLU A 184 -14.64 -14.32 -4.34
N ALA A 185 -14.27 -13.91 -5.55
CA ALA A 185 -14.94 -12.80 -6.23
C ALA A 185 -16.39 -13.15 -6.56
N ARG A 186 -17.29 -12.21 -6.27
CA ARG A 186 -18.71 -12.28 -6.63
C ARG A 186 -19.02 -11.22 -7.68
N PRO A 187 -19.96 -11.46 -8.60
CA PRO A 187 -20.35 -10.48 -9.63
C PRO A 187 -21.21 -9.36 -9.03
N GLU A 188 -20.63 -8.55 -8.15
CA GLU A 188 -21.31 -7.41 -7.53
C GLU A 188 -21.65 -6.33 -8.57
N TRP A 189 -22.82 -5.72 -8.40
CA TRP A 189 -23.37 -4.67 -9.26
C TRP A 189 -22.65 -3.34 -9.12
N GLU A 190 -21.99 -3.11 -7.99
CA GLU A 190 -21.21 -1.90 -7.74
C GLU A 190 -19.84 -2.23 -7.15
N ILE A 191 -18.84 -1.46 -7.56
CA ILE A 191 -17.49 -1.50 -6.98
C ILE A 191 -17.17 -0.13 -6.41
N THR A 192 -17.02 -0.04 -5.09
CA THR A 192 -16.53 1.17 -4.44
C THR A 192 -15.04 1.04 -4.14
N VAL A 193 -14.25 2.03 -4.52
CA VAL A 193 -12.80 2.05 -4.35
C VAL A 193 -12.40 3.31 -3.58
N GLN A 194 -11.59 3.12 -2.55
CA GLN A 194 -10.94 4.21 -1.83
C GLN A 194 -9.49 4.33 -2.27
N PHE A 195 -9.11 5.53 -2.69
CA PHE A 195 -7.76 5.94 -3.07
C PHE A 195 -7.14 6.69 -1.89
N TYR A 196 -6.18 6.05 -1.21
CA TYR A 196 -5.56 6.52 0.03
C TYR A 196 -4.28 7.33 -0.21
N SER A 197 -3.63 7.13 -1.35
CA SER A 197 -2.51 7.97 -1.77
C SER A 197 -2.74 8.55 -3.17
N PRO A 198 -2.08 9.68 -3.50
CA PRO A 198 -2.26 10.35 -4.79
C PRO A 198 -2.10 9.37 -5.95
N THR A 199 -3.13 9.32 -6.80
CA THR A 199 -3.23 8.39 -7.93
C THR A 199 -3.26 9.19 -9.22
N THR A 200 -2.49 8.77 -10.22
CA THR A 200 -2.41 9.43 -11.53
C THR A 200 -2.20 8.38 -12.59
N PHE A 201 -2.63 8.68 -13.80
CA PHE A 201 -2.38 7.88 -14.99
C PHE A 201 -1.47 8.63 -15.95
N ARG A 202 -0.80 7.91 -16.85
CA ARG A 202 0.02 8.49 -17.92
C ARG A 202 -0.62 8.16 -19.26
N GLN A 203 -1.03 9.18 -19.99
CA GLN A 203 -1.51 9.06 -21.37
C GLN A 203 -0.78 10.07 -22.23
N ASN A 204 -0.14 9.61 -23.31
CA ASN A 204 0.59 10.47 -24.26
C ASN A 204 1.57 11.45 -23.59
N GLY A 205 2.30 10.96 -22.57
CA GLY A 205 3.25 11.77 -21.79
C GLY A 205 2.62 12.68 -20.72
N ILE A 206 1.29 12.84 -20.70
CA ILE A 206 0.57 13.73 -19.79
C ILE A 206 0.07 12.96 -18.56
N ASN A 207 0.08 13.64 -17.40
CA ASN A 207 -0.52 13.13 -16.18
C ASN A 207 -2.04 13.37 -16.19
N VAL A 208 -2.81 12.29 -16.06
CA VAL A 208 -4.27 12.33 -15.99
C VAL A 208 -4.72 12.00 -14.57
N VAL A 209 -5.57 12.85 -14.00
CA VAL A 209 -6.08 12.76 -12.62
C VAL A 209 -7.59 12.50 -12.61
N ASP A 210 -8.02 11.64 -13.52
CA ASP A 210 -9.41 11.34 -13.79
C ASP A 210 -9.64 9.84 -13.59
N PRO A 211 -10.49 9.42 -12.63
CA PRO A 211 -10.70 8.02 -12.29
C PRO A 211 -11.68 7.32 -13.26
N ARG A 212 -11.49 7.51 -14.57
CA ARG A 212 -12.33 6.83 -15.57
C ARG A 212 -12.14 5.31 -15.51
N PRO A 213 -13.20 4.52 -15.76
CA PRO A 213 -13.14 3.06 -15.68
C PRO A 213 -11.97 2.45 -16.48
N GLU A 214 -11.75 2.91 -17.71
CA GLU A 214 -10.67 2.43 -18.58
C GLU A 214 -9.27 2.66 -18.00
N LEU A 215 -9.08 3.72 -17.21
CA LEU A 215 -7.80 4.02 -16.57
C LEU A 215 -7.60 3.18 -15.32
N VAL A 216 -8.62 3.07 -14.48
CA VAL A 216 -8.55 2.37 -13.20
C VAL A 216 -8.47 0.87 -13.42
N PHE A 217 -9.49 0.28 -14.05
CA PHE A 217 -9.53 -1.16 -14.33
C PHE A 217 -8.47 -1.56 -15.35
N GLY A 218 -8.19 -0.71 -16.35
CA GLY A 218 -7.10 -0.96 -17.31
C GLY A 218 -5.73 -1.03 -16.64
N SER A 219 -5.47 -0.21 -15.61
CA SER A 219 -4.20 -0.28 -14.86
C SER A 219 -4.05 -1.59 -14.06
N TRP A 220 -5.14 -2.09 -13.48
CA TRP A 220 -5.14 -3.37 -12.77
C TRP A 220 -4.99 -4.53 -13.74
N TRP A 221 -5.71 -4.48 -14.86
CA TRP A 221 -5.61 -5.47 -15.92
C TRP A 221 -4.20 -5.56 -16.49
N ALA A 222 -3.55 -4.43 -16.75
CA ALA A 222 -2.17 -4.40 -17.22
C ALA A 222 -1.21 -5.11 -16.26
N LYS A 223 -1.37 -4.90 -14.94
CA LYS A 223 -0.57 -5.60 -13.93
C LYS A 223 -0.95 -7.08 -13.80
N TRP A 224 -2.22 -7.42 -13.89
CA TRP A 224 -2.67 -8.81 -13.89
C TRP A 224 -2.01 -9.58 -15.04
N ARG A 225 -2.13 -9.07 -16.27
CA ARG A 225 -1.51 -9.71 -17.46
C ARG A 225 0.01 -9.85 -17.34
N ALA A 226 0.67 -8.89 -16.69
CA ALA A 226 2.12 -8.91 -16.57
C ALA A 226 2.64 -9.90 -15.53
N PHE A 227 1.85 -10.20 -14.48
CA PHE A 227 2.36 -10.92 -13.29
C PHE A 227 1.52 -12.11 -12.84
N ALA A 228 0.29 -12.28 -13.32
CA ALA A 228 -0.49 -13.47 -13.01
C ALA A 228 0.19 -14.73 -13.59
N PRO A 229 0.13 -15.87 -12.90
CA PRO A 229 0.51 -17.17 -13.44
C PRO A 229 -0.16 -17.45 -14.78
N ALA A 230 0.51 -18.20 -15.67
CA ALA A 230 0.10 -18.37 -17.07
C ALA A 230 -1.33 -18.91 -17.21
N GLU A 231 -1.74 -19.79 -16.31
CA GLU A 231 -3.08 -20.37 -16.20
C GLU A 231 -4.18 -19.36 -15.86
N TYR A 232 -3.84 -18.22 -15.24
CA TYR A 232 -4.79 -17.20 -14.81
C TYR A 232 -4.75 -15.92 -15.67
N GLN A 233 -3.76 -15.78 -16.57
CA GLN A 233 -3.67 -14.61 -17.47
C GLN A 233 -4.86 -14.51 -18.42
N THR A 234 -5.48 -15.65 -18.75
CA THR A 234 -6.62 -15.75 -19.67
C THR A 234 -7.91 -16.19 -18.98
N ALA A 235 -7.96 -16.23 -17.64
CA ALA A 235 -9.12 -16.72 -16.90
C ALA A 235 -10.43 -16.00 -17.27
N TYR A 236 -10.35 -14.74 -17.69
CA TYR A 236 -11.48 -13.95 -18.18
C TYR A 236 -11.96 -14.30 -19.60
N LEU A 237 -11.11 -14.90 -20.44
CA LEU A 237 -11.39 -15.17 -21.86
C LEU A 237 -12.36 -16.34 -22.10
N ARG A 238 -12.91 -16.95 -21.04
CA ARG A 238 -13.68 -18.19 -21.14
C ARG A 238 -14.99 -18.02 -21.94
N ASP A 239 -15.55 -16.81 -22.02
CA ASP A 239 -16.84 -16.55 -22.69
C ASP A 239 -16.82 -15.45 -23.78
N GLY A 240 -15.64 -14.95 -24.18
CA GLY A 240 -15.50 -14.01 -25.31
C GLY A 240 -15.09 -12.58 -24.94
N GLU A 241 -14.19 -12.04 -25.78
CA GLU A 241 -13.61 -10.69 -25.82
C GLU A 241 -12.84 -10.19 -24.58
N ALA A 242 -11.51 -10.35 -24.62
CA ALA A 242 -10.61 -9.60 -23.74
C ALA A 242 -10.65 -8.10 -24.09
N PRO A 243 -10.44 -7.22 -23.10
CA PRO A 243 -9.99 -5.85 -23.37
C PRO A 243 -8.79 -5.90 -24.29
N SER A 244 -8.82 -5.14 -25.40
CA SER A 244 -7.76 -5.16 -26.42
C SER A 244 -6.38 -4.94 -25.79
N LYS A 245 -5.32 -5.26 -26.54
CA LYS A 245 -3.92 -5.04 -26.11
C LYS A 245 -3.65 -3.61 -25.64
N ASP A 246 -4.50 -2.66 -26.03
CA ASP A 246 -4.39 -1.24 -25.78
C ASP A 246 -5.19 -0.76 -24.56
N ALA A 247 -5.78 -1.66 -23.76
CA ALA A 247 -6.57 -1.29 -22.56
C ALA A 247 -5.79 -0.45 -21.53
N SER A 248 -4.45 -0.52 -21.53
CA SER A 248 -3.58 0.35 -20.71
C SER A 248 -3.43 1.77 -21.27
N SER A 249 -3.77 2.00 -22.55
CA SER A 249 -3.78 3.31 -23.20
C SER A 249 -5.10 4.08 -23.00
N GLY A 250 -6.11 3.45 -22.39
CA GLY A 250 -7.44 4.02 -22.19
C GLY A 250 -8.33 3.99 -23.44
N ALA A 251 -7.90 3.29 -24.49
CA ALA A 251 -8.72 2.98 -25.65
C ALA A 251 -8.89 1.46 -25.76
N GLY A 252 -10.13 0.99 -25.98
CA GLY A 252 -10.34 -0.32 -26.61
C GLY A 252 -10.79 -1.47 -25.70
N SER A 253 -11.79 -1.26 -24.84
CA SER A 253 -12.70 -2.36 -24.52
C SER A 253 -14.13 -1.84 -24.43
N GLU A 254 -15.03 -2.43 -25.21
CA GLU A 254 -16.46 -2.09 -25.20
C GLU A 254 -17.06 -2.19 -23.79
N ILE A 255 -16.47 -3.00 -22.91
CA ILE A 255 -16.88 -3.13 -21.52
C ILE A 255 -16.78 -1.80 -20.75
N PHE A 256 -15.72 -1.01 -20.94
CA PHE A 256 -15.51 0.20 -20.15
C PHE A 256 -16.53 1.30 -20.49
N GLY A 257 -17.00 1.34 -21.74
CA GLY A 257 -18.08 2.23 -22.16
C GLY A 257 -19.45 1.89 -21.54
N ARG A 258 -19.59 0.70 -20.94
CA ARG A 258 -20.79 0.25 -20.23
C ARG A 258 -20.70 0.44 -18.71
N ILE A 259 -19.59 0.96 -18.19
CA ILE A 259 -19.39 1.23 -16.75
C ILE A 259 -19.62 2.71 -16.47
N GLY A 260 -20.55 3.01 -15.55
CA GLY A 260 -20.79 4.36 -15.06
C GLY A 260 -20.02 4.66 -13.77
N ILE A 261 -19.87 5.94 -13.42
CA ILE A 261 -19.49 6.37 -12.06
C ILE A 261 -20.77 6.81 -11.36
N SER A 262 -21.25 6.04 -10.37
CA SER A 262 -22.47 6.34 -9.62
C SER A 262 -22.22 7.29 -8.44
N ALA A 263 -20.99 7.34 -7.92
CA ALA A 263 -20.58 8.31 -6.90
C ALA A 263 -19.11 8.70 -7.05
N LEU A 264 -18.81 10.00 -6.90
CA LEU A 264 -17.47 10.56 -7.06
C LEU A 264 -17.18 11.59 -5.97
N ALA A 265 -16.26 11.27 -5.06
CA ALA A 265 -15.80 12.16 -4.00
C ALA A 265 -14.28 12.18 -3.96
N ILE A 266 -13.67 12.97 -4.83
CA ILE A 266 -12.22 13.06 -4.98
C ILE A 266 -11.72 14.49 -4.86
N ARG A 267 -10.44 14.62 -4.53
CA ARG A 267 -9.69 15.87 -4.61
C ARG A 267 -8.29 15.63 -5.12
N THR A 268 -7.72 16.63 -5.78
CA THR A 268 -6.32 16.57 -6.17
C THR A 268 -5.40 16.76 -4.96
N ARG A 269 -4.25 16.10 -5.02
CA ARG A 269 -3.13 16.28 -4.10
C ARG A 269 -1.84 16.24 -4.89
N MET A 270 -0.95 17.16 -4.57
CA MET A 270 0.37 17.24 -5.16
C MET A 270 1.40 16.56 -4.24
N LEU A 271 2.22 15.70 -4.80
CA LEU A 271 3.43 15.18 -4.15
C LEU A 271 4.65 15.89 -4.71
N ASP A 272 5.51 16.33 -3.79
CA ASP A 272 6.79 16.94 -4.13
C ASP A 272 7.91 15.92 -3.93
N PHE A 273 8.51 15.47 -5.03
CA PHE A 273 9.63 14.53 -5.03
C PHE A 273 11.00 15.23 -4.98
N GLY A 274 11.02 16.54 -4.69
CA GLY A 274 12.19 17.40 -4.66
C GLY A 274 12.60 17.85 -6.06
N THR A 275 12.89 16.90 -6.95
CA THR A 275 13.32 17.20 -8.33
C THR A 275 12.15 17.49 -9.28
N PHE A 276 10.96 16.97 -8.97
CA PHE A 276 9.74 17.24 -9.73
C PHE A 276 8.53 17.13 -8.82
N LYS A 277 7.43 17.74 -9.26
CA LYS A 277 6.12 17.63 -8.60
C LYS A 277 5.20 16.74 -9.42
N GLN A 278 4.30 16.05 -8.74
CA GLN A 278 3.37 15.11 -9.35
C GLN A 278 1.99 15.29 -8.75
N VAL A 279 1.02 15.65 -9.57
CA VAL A 279 -0.39 15.72 -9.17
C VAL A 279 -1.00 14.33 -9.31
N GLY A 280 -1.86 13.98 -8.36
CA GLY A 280 -2.75 12.83 -8.40
C GLY A 280 -4.05 13.14 -7.66
N PHE A 281 -5.04 12.27 -7.76
CA PHE A 281 -6.27 12.36 -6.96
C PHE A 281 -6.24 11.39 -5.77
N VAL A 282 -6.97 11.75 -4.72
CA VAL A 282 -7.32 10.89 -3.58
C VAL A 282 -8.81 10.99 -3.33
N GLY A 283 -9.41 10.00 -2.69
CA GLY A 283 -10.83 10.00 -2.37
C GLY A 283 -11.52 8.70 -2.77
N ARG A 284 -12.84 8.75 -2.91
CA ARG A 284 -13.70 7.59 -3.14
C ARG A 284 -14.39 7.68 -4.49
N VAL A 285 -14.48 6.55 -5.17
CA VAL A 285 -15.20 6.41 -6.45
C VAL A 285 -16.04 5.13 -6.38
N THR A 286 -17.29 5.20 -6.80
CA THR A 286 -18.17 4.04 -6.97
C THR A 286 -18.51 3.87 -8.44
N TYR A 287 -18.26 2.66 -8.95
CA TYR A 287 -18.55 2.27 -10.33
C TYR A 287 -19.82 1.42 -10.38
N ASP A 288 -20.72 1.76 -11.30
CA ASP A 288 -21.92 1.00 -11.61
C ASP A 288 -21.63 0.00 -12.74
N LEU A 289 -21.89 -1.28 -12.47
CA LEU A 289 -21.68 -2.41 -13.37
C LEU A 289 -23.01 -3.05 -13.81
N SER A 290 -24.13 -2.33 -13.68
CA SER A 290 -25.47 -2.83 -13.98
C SER A 290 -25.69 -3.26 -15.44
N ARG A 291 -24.93 -2.70 -16.37
CA ARG A 291 -25.01 -2.98 -17.81
C ARG A 291 -24.07 -4.08 -18.29
N LEU A 292 -23.41 -4.76 -17.36
CA LEU A 292 -22.48 -5.84 -17.64
C LEU A 292 -23.12 -7.21 -17.46
N SER A 293 -22.57 -8.23 -18.10
CA SER A 293 -22.90 -9.63 -17.82
C SER A 293 -22.35 -10.07 -16.46
N ASP A 294 -22.78 -11.23 -15.97
CA ASP A 294 -22.23 -11.78 -14.71
C ASP A 294 -20.73 -12.10 -14.83
N THR A 295 -20.28 -12.64 -15.97
CA THR A 295 -18.85 -12.91 -16.22
C THR A 295 -18.03 -11.62 -16.23
N GLU A 296 -18.53 -10.57 -16.87
CA GLU A 296 -17.91 -9.23 -16.90
C GLU A 296 -17.83 -8.62 -15.50
N ARG A 297 -18.94 -8.64 -14.74
CA ARG A 297 -18.96 -8.17 -13.35
C ARG A 297 -17.97 -8.94 -12.50
N TRP A 298 -18.04 -10.27 -12.52
CA TRP A 298 -17.16 -11.13 -11.73
C TRP A 298 -15.70 -10.78 -11.95
N TRP A 299 -15.30 -10.56 -13.20
CA TRP A 299 -13.92 -10.23 -13.51
C TRP A 299 -13.46 -8.86 -13.01
N LEU A 300 -14.28 -7.83 -13.17
CA LEU A 300 -13.97 -6.52 -12.62
C LEU A 300 -13.90 -6.54 -11.10
N ASN A 301 -14.69 -7.41 -10.47
CA ASN A 301 -14.64 -7.68 -9.03
C ASN A 301 -13.31 -8.35 -8.63
N VAL A 302 -12.82 -9.34 -9.40
CA VAL A 302 -11.48 -9.94 -9.22
C VAL A 302 -10.40 -8.85 -9.29
N LEU A 303 -10.43 -8.00 -10.32
CA LEU A 303 -9.45 -6.92 -10.48
C LEU A 303 -9.52 -5.89 -9.35
N ALA A 304 -10.71 -5.58 -8.85
CA ALA A 304 -10.88 -4.66 -7.72
C ALA A 304 -10.34 -5.24 -6.40
N ASP A 305 -10.43 -6.56 -6.21
CA ASP A 305 -9.84 -7.24 -5.05
C ASP A 305 -8.31 -7.31 -5.19
N PHE A 306 -7.82 -7.60 -6.40
CA PHE A 306 -6.40 -7.54 -6.77
C PHE A 306 -5.77 -6.16 -6.54
N ALA A 307 -6.55 -5.07 -6.70
CA ALA A 307 -6.09 -3.69 -6.52
C ALA A 307 -5.47 -3.43 -5.14
N PHE A 308 -5.85 -4.19 -4.11
CA PHE A 308 -5.21 -4.12 -2.80
C PHE A 308 -3.70 -4.36 -2.92
N TYR A 309 -3.28 -5.38 -3.67
CA TYR A 309 -1.87 -5.76 -3.86
C TYR A 309 -1.21 -4.98 -5.00
N ALA A 310 -1.96 -4.75 -6.08
CA ALA A 310 -1.42 -4.15 -7.30
C ALA A 310 -1.23 -2.63 -7.18
N GLY A 311 -2.04 -1.93 -6.38
CA GLY A 311 -2.18 -0.48 -6.47
C GLY A 311 -2.72 -0.03 -7.84
N THR A 312 -2.94 1.27 -7.99
CA THR A 312 -3.61 1.85 -9.16
C THR A 312 -2.75 2.91 -9.84
N GLY A 313 -2.73 2.88 -11.18
CA GLY A 313 -2.06 3.91 -11.98
C GLY A 313 -0.53 3.89 -11.91
N ALA A 314 0.08 5.07 -12.01
CA ALA A 314 1.53 5.25 -12.15
C ALA A 314 2.24 5.43 -10.79
N LYS A 315 3.55 5.12 -10.78
CA LYS A 315 4.48 5.35 -9.65
C LYS A 315 4.06 4.64 -8.35
N THR A 316 3.43 3.46 -8.46
CA THR A 316 3.03 2.65 -7.30
C THR A 316 4.19 2.16 -6.45
N THR A 317 5.41 2.11 -7.00
CA THR A 317 6.63 1.80 -6.24
C THR A 317 7.19 2.98 -5.46
N MET A 318 6.60 4.18 -5.58
CA MET A 318 7.10 5.43 -5.00
C MET A 318 6.09 6.14 -4.09
N GLY A 319 5.11 5.42 -3.53
CA GLY A 319 4.11 5.99 -2.63
C GLY A 319 2.80 6.43 -3.28
N MET A 320 2.63 6.29 -4.58
CA MET A 320 1.39 6.65 -5.29
C MET A 320 0.46 5.45 -5.48
N GLY A 321 -0.82 5.69 -5.77
CA GLY A 321 -1.72 4.63 -6.19
C GLY A 321 -2.10 3.61 -5.12
N GLN A 322 -1.96 3.91 -3.83
CA GLN A 322 -2.43 3.01 -2.78
C GLN A 322 -3.96 3.04 -2.74
N THR A 323 -4.57 1.91 -3.08
CA THR A 323 -6.02 1.77 -3.25
C THR A 323 -6.54 0.52 -2.57
N ARG A 324 -7.82 0.54 -2.19
CA ARG A 324 -8.53 -0.64 -1.69
C ARG A 324 -9.99 -0.57 -2.09
N ARG A 325 -10.55 -1.71 -2.48
CA ARG A 325 -11.99 -1.89 -2.62
C ARG A 325 -12.66 -1.87 -1.24
N LEU A 326 -13.73 -1.08 -1.11
CA LEU A 326 -14.60 -1.11 0.06
C LEU A 326 -15.67 -2.17 -0.18
N ARG A 327 -15.73 -3.18 0.71
CA ARG A 327 -16.87 -4.11 0.76
C ARG A 327 -18.03 -3.38 1.46
N ARG A 328 -19.28 -3.58 1.01
CA ARG A 328 -20.44 -3.01 1.70
C ARG A 328 -20.44 -3.49 3.16
N CYS A 329 -20.78 -2.58 4.06
CA CYS A 329 -20.67 -2.75 5.50
C CYS A 329 -21.36 -4.05 5.95
N GLY A 330 -20.59 -4.92 6.60
CA GLY A 330 -20.99 -6.25 7.05
C GLY A 330 -19.90 -6.94 7.86
N GLU A 331 -18.62 -6.59 7.65
CA GLU A 331 -17.50 -7.10 8.46
C GLU A 331 -16.41 -6.02 8.63
N PHE A 332 -15.97 -5.86 9.89
CA PHE A 332 -14.82 -5.11 10.45
C PHE A 332 -15.05 -3.74 11.12
N PRO A 333 -14.32 -3.47 12.24
CA PRO A 333 -14.67 -2.45 13.23
C PRO A 333 -14.31 -1.03 12.79
N ALA A 334 -15.04 -0.07 13.36
CA ALA A 334 -14.95 1.36 13.08
C ALA A 334 -13.51 1.92 13.13
N ASP A 335 -13.21 2.78 12.16
CA ASP A 335 -11.97 3.54 12.08
C ASP A 335 -11.96 4.65 13.14
N HIS A 336 -11.11 4.50 14.16
CA HIS A 336 -10.80 5.58 15.11
C HIS A 336 -9.77 6.53 14.49
N ASN A 337 -10.14 7.27 13.44
CA ASN A 337 -9.41 8.48 13.10
C ASN A 337 -10.15 9.53 12.27
N ASP A 338 -11.47 9.43 12.11
CA ASP A 338 -12.25 10.45 11.38
C ASP A 338 -12.94 11.45 12.32
N GLN A 339 -12.14 12.11 13.16
CA GLN A 339 -12.53 13.37 13.79
C GLN A 339 -11.55 14.45 13.39
N ARG A 340 -11.82 15.10 12.26
CA ARG A 340 -11.36 16.47 12.01
C ARG A 340 -12.49 17.29 11.41
N GLU A 341 -12.80 18.35 12.15
CA GLU A 341 -13.45 19.59 11.72
C GLU A 341 -14.98 19.54 11.53
N SER A 342 -15.70 19.67 12.65
CA SER A 342 -16.99 20.37 12.65
C SER A 342 -16.71 21.88 12.75
N PRO A 343 -17.35 22.74 11.94
CA PRO A 343 -17.34 24.18 12.20
C PRO A 343 -18.14 24.45 13.47
N GLY A 344 -17.56 25.20 14.41
CA GLY A 344 -18.26 25.69 15.59
C GLY A 344 -19.39 26.66 15.22
N PRO A 345 -20.39 26.87 16.11
CA PRO A 345 -21.53 27.70 15.81
C PRO A 345 -21.10 29.16 15.65
N GLU A 346 -21.68 29.83 14.66
CA GLU A 346 -21.55 31.28 14.47
C GLU A 346 -22.21 32.00 15.66
N ASP A 347 -21.41 32.77 16.40
CA ASP A 347 -21.92 33.69 17.41
C ASP A 347 -22.69 34.82 16.71
N GLY A 348 -24.01 34.82 16.91
CA GLY A 348 -24.89 35.90 16.50
C GLY A 348 -24.55 37.19 17.24
N ALA A 349 -24.07 38.18 16.49
CA ALA A 349 -23.88 39.54 16.97
C ALA A 349 -25.25 40.16 17.32
N SER A 350 -25.38 40.62 18.56
CA SER A 350 -26.48 41.48 19.00
C SER A 350 -26.39 42.83 18.30
N SER A 351 -27.40 43.19 17.51
CA SER A 351 -27.66 44.58 17.14
C SER A 351 -28.34 45.27 18.32
N GLY A 352 -27.62 46.18 18.97
CA GLY A 352 -28.23 47.25 19.75
C GLY A 352 -28.45 48.45 18.84
N GLU A 353 -29.71 48.77 18.58
CA GLU A 353 -30.33 50.11 18.58
C GLU A 353 -31.84 49.97 18.46
#